data_AF-A0A7S4SWJ8-F1
#
_entry.id   AF-A0A7S4SWJ8-F1
#
_cell.length_a   1.000
_cell.length_b   1.000
_cell.length_c   1.000
_cell.angle_alpha   90.00
_cell.angle_beta   90.00
_cell.angle_gamma   90.00
#
_symmetry.space_group_name_H-M   'P 1'
#
loop_
_entity.id
_entity.type
_entity.pdbx_description
1 polymer ?
#
loop_
_entity_poly.entity_id
_entity_poly.type
_entity_poly.pdbx_seq_one_letter_code
_entity_poly.pdbx_strand_id
1 'polypeptide(L)'
;PGRITMKPTLEQKALIRACQAGTVLLIEDGLMEVKVTEKVSDAELKVQITRGGKLKARKGVNVPDCEIDCAALTAKDIEDAEYLLALDPPCEYICVSFAAQKGQDLQELIDIMDRMRIPAEKRPKICPKIEKPQAFTNIEGIIEKSQALMVARGDLGVELGVYRVPFAQKLLITRAKQAGLFVITATQMVESMIENPVPTRAEVSDLANAVWDGTDAVMLSGEAASGKYPLEAVMAEASAVREAESVKHRLRRACPPVENALVVPPRLHVDMGNKKLETNDALRKTKVVASLGPASWSEEMIPKMILAGTDIFRLNC
;
A
#
# COMPACT_ATOMS: atom_id res chain seq x y z
N PRO A 1 0.98 -19.08 31.89
CA PRO A 1 2.21 -18.52 31.27
C PRO A 1 2.58 -19.30 30.01
N GLY A 2 2.55 -18.65 28.85
CA GLY A 2 3.00 -19.24 27.58
C GLY A 2 4.23 -18.51 27.05
N ARG A 3 5.04 -19.17 26.22
CA ARG A 3 6.17 -18.55 25.51
C ARG A 3 5.86 -18.53 24.02
N ILE A 4 5.97 -17.35 23.41
CA ILE A 4 5.90 -17.18 21.96
C ILE A 4 7.34 -16.98 21.47
N THR A 5 7.72 -17.65 20.39
CA THR A 5 9.03 -17.50 19.77
C THR A 5 8.87 -16.90 18.38
N MET A 6 9.73 -15.94 18.06
CA MET A 6 9.86 -15.40 16.71
C MET A 6 11.07 -16.05 16.02
N LYS A 7 11.09 -16.06 14.69
CA LYS A 7 12.28 -16.46 13.94
C LYS A 7 13.43 -15.51 14.30
N PRO A 8 14.66 -15.99 14.56
CA PRO A 8 15.75 -15.15 15.09
C PRO A 8 16.43 -14.31 14.00
N THR A 9 15.65 -13.56 13.23
CA THR A 9 16.11 -12.72 12.12
C THR A 9 16.64 -11.38 12.64
N LEU A 10 17.40 -10.66 11.81
CA LEU A 10 17.97 -9.35 12.20
C LEU A 10 16.88 -8.34 12.55
N GLU A 11 15.80 -8.31 11.77
CA GLU A 11 14.65 -7.42 11.94
C GLU A 11 13.86 -7.78 13.20
N GLN A 12 13.67 -9.08 13.46
CA GLN A 12 13.00 -9.53 14.70
C GLN A 12 13.81 -9.18 15.94
N LYS A 13 15.14 -9.30 15.90
CA LYS A 13 16.01 -8.84 16.99
C LYS A 13 15.97 -7.32 17.13
N ALA A 14 15.97 -6.58 16.02
CA ALA A 14 15.83 -5.12 16.04
C ALA A 14 14.50 -4.68 16.67
N LEU A 15 13.40 -5.34 16.35
CA LEU A 15 12.08 -5.12 16.94
C LEU A 15 12.13 -5.30 18.47
N ILE A 16 12.66 -6.44 18.96
CA ILE A 16 12.76 -6.69 20.40
C ILE A 16 13.65 -5.67 21.11
N ARG A 17 14.75 -5.25 20.46
CA ARG A 17 15.65 -4.23 21.00
C ARG A 17 14.98 -2.87 21.13
N ALA A 18 14.14 -2.49 20.17
CA ALA A 18 13.42 -1.21 20.15
C ALA A 18 12.33 -1.11 21.23
N CYS A 19 11.74 -2.24 21.62
CA CYS A 19 10.71 -2.29 22.65
C CYS A 19 11.24 -1.93 24.06
N GLN A 20 10.39 -1.27 24.86
CA GLN A 20 10.62 -0.95 26.26
C GLN A 20 9.40 -1.32 27.10
N ALA A 21 9.52 -1.27 28.43
CA ALA A 21 8.35 -1.43 29.30
C ALA A 21 7.29 -0.37 28.93
N GLY A 22 6.05 -0.82 28.72
CA GLY A 22 4.95 0.02 28.26
C GLY A 22 4.69 -0.03 26.75
N THR A 23 5.65 -0.48 25.93
CA THR A 23 5.46 -0.62 24.47
C THR A 23 4.28 -1.56 24.15
N VAL A 24 3.47 -1.18 23.18
CA VAL A 24 2.35 -1.97 22.67
C VAL A 24 2.79 -2.75 21.44
N LEU A 25 2.52 -4.06 21.43
CA LEU A 25 2.73 -4.92 20.27
C LEU A 25 1.38 -5.42 19.79
N LEU A 26 1.14 -5.25 18.50
CA LEU A 26 -0.03 -5.72 17.79
C LEU A 26 0.34 -7.01 17.05
N ILE A 27 -0.49 -8.04 17.15
CA ILE A 27 -0.24 -9.35 16.56
C ILE A 27 -1.42 -9.72 15.66
N GLU A 28 -1.11 -10.31 14.51
CA GLU A 28 -2.11 -10.73 13.52
C GLU A 28 -3.01 -9.56 13.10
N ASP A 29 -2.39 -8.59 12.41
CA ASP A 29 -3.04 -7.39 11.86
C ASP A 29 -3.83 -6.60 12.92
N GLY A 30 -3.28 -6.56 14.14
CA GLY A 30 -3.90 -5.87 15.27
C GLY A 30 -5.11 -6.59 15.86
N LEU A 31 -5.45 -7.82 15.48
CA LEU A 31 -6.52 -8.57 16.14
C LEU A 31 -6.18 -8.88 17.60
N MET A 32 -4.91 -9.16 17.88
CA MET A 32 -4.39 -9.38 19.22
C MET A 32 -3.46 -8.24 19.64
N GLU A 33 -3.40 -7.99 20.94
CA GLU A 33 -2.61 -6.92 21.52
C GLU A 33 -1.98 -7.38 22.83
N VAL A 34 -0.70 -7.06 22.96
CA VAL A 34 0.06 -7.28 24.19
C VAL A 34 0.83 -6.01 24.55
N LYS A 35 1.02 -5.79 25.84
CA LYS A 35 1.79 -4.68 26.37
C LYS A 35 3.03 -5.20 27.08
N VAL A 36 4.20 -4.68 26.74
CA VAL A 36 5.46 -5.06 27.41
C VAL A 36 5.39 -4.63 28.87
N THR A 37 5.59 -5.57 29.78
CA THR A 37 5.69 -5.31 31.22
C THR A 37 7.15 -5.17 31.66
N GLU A 38 8.06 -5.91 31.01
CA GLU A 38 9.48 -5.94 31.35
C GLU A 38 10.31 -6.33 30.11
N LYS A 39 11.42 -5.61 29.87
CA LYS A 39 12.45 -6.02 28.91
C LYS A 39 13.47 -6.89 29.65
N VAL A 40 13.40 -8.20 29.46
CA VAL A 40 14.27 -9.17 30.15
C VAL A 40 15.67 -9.16 29.53
N SER A 41 15.74 -9.04 28.21
CA SER A 41 17.00 -8.88 27.45
C SER A 41 16.71 -8.28 26.07
N ASP A 42 17.75 -8.10 25.26
CA ASP A 42 17.62 -7.72 23.85
C ASP A 42 17.02 -8.81 22.94
N ALA A 43 16.68 -9.98 23.50
CA ALA A 43 16.03 -11.08 22.80
C ALA A 43 14.74 -11.58 23.48
N GLU A 44 14.35 -11.01 24.62
CA GLU A 44 13.22 -11.50 25.40
C GLU A 44 12.45 -10.36 26.10
N LEU A 45 11.13 -10.36 25.90
CA LEU A 45 10.18 -9.45 26.54
C LEU A 45 9.20 -10.26 27.37
N LYS A 46 8.87 -9.77 28.58
CA LYS A 46 7.63 -10.17 29.25
C LYS A 46 6.54 -9.22 28.82
N VAL A 47 5.39 -9.80 28.50
CA VAL A 47 4.23 -9.06 28.01
C VAL A 47 2.99 -9.48 28.78
N GLN A 48 2.06 -8.55 28.93
CA GLN A 48 0.71 -8.79 29.39
C GLN A 48 -0.23 -8.76 28.19
N ILE A 49 -1.11 -9.76 28.08
CA ILE A 49 -2.15 -9.78 27.04
C ILE A 49 -3.21 -8.75 27.41
N THR A 50 -3.42 -7.75 26.55
CA THR A 50 -4.50 -6.77 26.69
C THR A 50 -5.70 -7.14 25.82
N ARG A 51 -5.45 -7.72 24.64
CA ARG A 51 -6.48 -8.35 23.78
C ARG A 51 -5.99 -9.71 23.29
N GLY A 52 -6.63 -10.77 23.76
CA GLY A 52 -6.28 -12.16 23.43
C GLY A 52 -6.96 -12.69 22.18
N GLY A 53 -6.52 -13.87 21.73
CA GLY A 53 -7.08 -14.55 20.56
C GLY A 53 -6.39 -15.88 20.30
N LYS A 54 -6.78 -16.54 19.19
CA LYS A 54 -6.15 -17.77 18.75
C LYS A 54 -4.95 -17.47 17.85
N LEU A 55 -3.75 -17.49 18.42
CA LEU A 55 -2.51 -17.30 17.68
C LEU A 55 -2.18 -18.53 16.83
N LYS A 56 -2.03 -18.33 15.51
CA LYS A 56 -1.52 -19.35 14.58
C LYS A 56 -0.02 -19.10 14.30
N ALA A 57 0.61 -20.03 13.60
CA ALA A 57 2.01 -19.86 13.18
C ALA A 57 2.17 -18.73 12.15
N ARG A 58 3.39 -18.15 12.09
CA ARG A 58 3.82 -17.16 11.08
C ARG A 58 2.94 -15.90 11.03
N LYS A 59 2.56 -15.38 12.20
CA LYS A 59 1.82 -14.13 12.30
C LYS A 59 2.75 -12.94 12.44
N GLY A 60 2.37 -11.85 11.78
CA GLY A 60 3.07 -10.57 11.83
C GLY A 60 2.95 -9.92 13.21
N VAL A 61 3.92 -9.05 13.50
CA VAL A 61 3.95 -8.24 14.72
C VAL A 61 4.25 -6.81 14.32
N ASN A 62 3.38 -5.91 14.74
CA ASN A 62 3.48 -4.48 14.51
C ASN A 62 3.77 -3.76 15.83
N VAL A 63 4.60 -2.73 15.78
CA VAL A 63 5.00 -1.94 16.96
C VAL A 63 4.85 -0.44 16.61
N PRO A 64 3.63 0.12 16.73
CA PRO A 64 3.32 1.45 16.20
C PRO A 64 4.18 2.59 16.79
N ASP A 65 4.49 2.48 18.09
CA ASP A 65 5.16 3.54 18.84
C ASP A 65 6.70 3.41 18.83
N CYS A 66 7.27 2.54 18.00
CA CYS A 66 8.71 2.31 17.97
C CYS A 66 9.27 2.37 16.55
N GLU A 67 10.37 3.10 16.41
CA GLU A 67 11.23 3.00 15.23
C GLU A 67 12.10 1.76 15.35
N ILE A 68 12.09 0.93 14.30
CA ILE A 68 12.88 -0.28 14.24
C ILE A 68 14.17 0.04 13.49
N ASP A 69 15.30 -0.09 14.18
CA ASP A 69 16.60 0.12 13.56
C ASP A 69 17.02 -1.11 12.73
N CYS A 70 16.46 -1.22 11.54
CA CYS A 70 16.87 -2.18 10.52
C CYS A 70 17.09 -1.49 9.16
N ALA A 71 17.69 -2.22 8.22
CA ALA A 71 17.73 -1.80 6.82
C ALA A 71 16.30 -1.77 6.27
N ALA A 72 16.06 -0.87 5.32
CA ALA A 72 14.75 -0.75 4.69
C ALA A 72 14.48 -1.90 3.71
N LEU A 73 15.51 -2.26 2.93
CA LEU A 73 15.50 -3.45 2.10
C LEU A 73 16.27 -4.57 2.81
N THR A 74 15.64 -5.73 2.95
CA THR A 74 16.31 -6.94 3.40
C THR A 74 17.19 -7.52 2.27
N ALA A 75 18.06 -8.48 2.60
CA ALA A 75 18.84 -9.18 1.59
C ALA A 75 17.96 -9.85 0.50
N LYS A 76 16.77 -10.34 0.89
CA LYS A 76 15.79 -10.87 -0.05
C LYS A 76 15.23 -9.77 -0.94
N ASP A 77 14.85 -8.62 -0.38
CA ASP A 77 14.30 -7.51 -1.16
C ASP A 77 15.29 -7.00 -2.20
N ILE A 78 16.59 -6.99 -1.89
CA ILE A 78 17.65 -6.65 -2.84
C ILE A 78 17.74 -7.68 -3.96
N GLU A 79 17.73 -8.99 -3.63
CA GLU A 79 17.75 -10.07 -4.63
C GLU A 79 16.53 -9.99 -5.57
N ASP A 80 15.34 -9.78 -5.00
CA ASP A 80 14.11 -9.61 -5.78
C ASP A 80 14.18 -8.36 -6.65
N ALA A 81 14.65 -7.23 -6.13
CA ALA A 81 14.81 -6.01 -6.90
C ALA A 81 15.76 -6.20 -8.08
N GLU A 82 16.91 -6.84 -7.87
CA GLU A 82 17.87 -7.14 -8.95
C GLU A 82 17.24 -8.06 -10.01
N TYR A 83 16.48 -9.07 -9.60
CA TYR A 83 15.75 -9.95 -10.51
C TYR A 83 14.70 -9.17 -11.33
N LEU A 84 13.86 -8.37 -10.67
CA LEU A 84 12.80 -7.58 -11.32
C LEU A 84 13.35 -6.55 -12.30
N LEU A 85 14.50 -5.94 -11.98
CA LEU A 85 15.19 -4.97 -12.84
C LEU A 85 15.83 -5.62 -14.08
N ALA A 86 16.05 -6.93 -14.06
CA ALA A 86 16.61 -7.68 -15.18
C ALA A 86 15.55 -8.22 -16.16
N LEU A 87 14.25 -8.06 -15.85
CA LEU A 87 13.16 -8.54 -16.71
C LEU A 87 13.09 -7.78 -18.05
N ASP A 88 12.72 -8.50 -19.10
CA ASP A 88 12.42 -7.94 -20.43
C ASP A 88 11.11 -8.57 -20.95
N PRO A 89 10.02 -7.79 -21.11
CA PRO A 89 9.93 -6.35 -20.87
C PRO A 89 10.09 -5.98 -19.37
N PRO A 90 10.56 -4.76 -19.07
CA PRO A 90 10.73 -4.32 -17.68
C PRO A 90 9.38 -4.22 -16.98
N CYS A 91 9.38 -4.43 -15.66
CA CYS A 91 8.21 -4.13 -14.84
C CYS A 91 7.91 -2.61 -14.87
N GLU A 92 6.63 -2.25 -14.84
CA GLU A 92 6.24 -0.83 -14.92
C GLU A 92 6.45 -0.10 -13.59
N TYR A 93 6.26 -0.81 -12.47
CA TYR A 93 6.36 -0.26 -11.12
C TYR A 93 7.04 -1.25 -10.18
N ILE A 94 7.85 -0.73 -9.25
CA ILE A 94 8.29 -1.46 -8.06
C ILE A 94 7.66 -0.79 -6.84
N CYS A 95 6.92 -1.57 -6.06
CA CYS A 95 6.27 -1.09 -4.85
C CYS A 95 7.14 -1.40 -3.62
N VAL A 96 7.54 -0.37 -2.88
CA VAL A 96 8.42 -0.52 -1.71
C VAL A 96 7.58 -0.48 -0.43
N SER A 97 7.58 -1.58 0.34
CA SER A 97 6.85 -1.69 1.61
C SER A 97 7.54 -0.92 2.72
N PHE A 98 6.78 -0.46 3.70
CA PHE A 98 7.21 0.30 4.87
C PHE A 98 8.10 1.51 4.54
N ALA A 99 7.86 2.09 3.35
CA ALA A 99 8.62 3.23 2.89
C ALA A 99 8.46 4.41 3.86
N ALA A 100 9.59 5.02 4.22
CA ALA A 100 9.73 6.20 5.08
C ALA A 100 10.00 5.95 6.56
N GLN A 101 10.64 4.84 6.92
CA GLN A 101 11.27 4.77 8.24
C GLN A 101 12.51 5.67 8.33
N LYS A 102 13.30 5.79 7.26
CA LYS A 102 14.59 6.53 7.32
C LYS A 102 14.83 7.52 6.17
N GLY A 103 13.90 7.67 5.23
CA GLY A 103 14.06 8.56 4.04
C GLY A 103 15.12 8.10 3.03
N GLN A 104 15.87 7.05 3.35
CA GLN A 104 16.89 6.40 2.53
C GLN A 104 16.35 5.18 1.77
N ASP A 105 15.21 4.63 2.20
CA ASP A 105 14.60 3.40 1.69
C ASP A 105 14.42 3.43 0.17
N LEU A 106 13.93 4.56 -0.36
CA LEU A 106 13.74 4.75 -1.80
C LEU A 106 15.07 5.06 -2.52
N GLN A 107 16.04 5.64 -1.80
CA GLN A 107 17.37 5.89 -2.36
C GLN A 107 18.09 4.57 -2.63
N GLU A 108 17.95 3.58 -1.75
CA GLU A 108 18.58 2.27 -1.92
C GLU A 108 18.16 1.57 -3.22
N LEU A 109 16.87 1.64 -3.58
CA LEU A 109 16.38 1.13 -4.87
C LEU A 109 16.96 1.91 -6.06
N ILE A 110 17.10 3.24 -5.94
CA ILE A 110 17.75 4.08 -6.97
C ILE A 110 19.21 3.68 -7.14
N ASP A 111 19.93 3.50 -6.03
CA ASP A 111 21.34 3.11 -6.03
C ASP A 111 21.53 1.71 -6.65
N ILE A 112 20.60 0.77 -6.42
CA ILE A 112 20.59 -0.54 -7.09
C ILE A 112 20.43 -0.36 -8.61
N MET A 113 19.46 0.45 -9.05
CA MET A 113 19.27 0.74 -10.49
C MET A 113 20.51 1.39 -11.12
N ASP A 114 21.18 2.29 -10.40
CA ASP A 114 22.42 2.94 -10.84
C ASP A 114 23.58 1.94 -10.93
N ARG A 115 23.75 1.10 -9.89
CA ARG A 115 24.78 0.04 -9.83
C ARG A 115 24.63 -0.96 -10.97
N MET A 116 23.40 -1.37 -11.25
CA MET A 116 23.07 -2.27 -12.37
C MET A 116 23.08 -1.57 -13.74
N ARG A 117 23.26 -0.25 -13.77
CA ARG A 117 23.26 0.57 -14.98
C ARG A 117 21.97 0.44 -15.80
N ILE A 118 20.83 0.37 -15.11
CA ILE A 118 19.52 0.30 -15.77
C ILE A 118 19.27 1.61 -16.53
N PRO A 119 19.03 1.57 -17.86
CA PRO A 119 18.73 2.75 -18.66
C PRO A 119 17.48 3.47 -18.13
N ALA A 120 17.48 4.80 -18.16
CA ALA A 120 16.41 5.61 -17.56
C ALA A 120 15.02 5.26 -18.10
N GLU A 121 14.92 4.94 -19.39
CA GLU A 121 13.70 4.54 -20.09
C GLU A 121 13.21 3.12 -19.73
N LYS A 122 14.08 2.29 -19.15
CA LYS A 122 13.75 0.95 -18.66
C LYS A 122 13.55 0.89 -17.14
N ARG A 123 13.78 2.00 -16.42
CA ARG A 123 13.61 2.02 -14.96
C ARG A 123 12.12 1.91 -14.60
N PRO A 124 11.75 0.98 -13.69
CA PRO A 124 10.40 0.95 -13.15
C PRO A 124 10.13 2.21 -12.35
N LYS A 125 8.86 2.59 -12.28
CA LYS A 125 8.39 3.68 -11.44
C LYS A 125 8.38 3.25 -9.98
N ILE A 126 8.92 4.10 -9.11
CA ILE A 126 8.96 3.82 -7.68
C ILE A 126 7.60 4.17 -7.06
N CYS A 127 7.00 3.20 -6.37
CA CYS A 127 5.71 3.30 -5.70
C CYS A 127 5.83 2.95 -4.20
N PRO A 128 6.22 3.89 -3.32
CA PRO A 128 6.15 3.68 -1.87
C PRO A 128 4.75 3.29 -1.40
N LYS A 129 4.70 2.29 -0.52
CA LYS A 129 3.49 1.91 0.22
C LYS A 129 3.48 2.64 1.56
N ILE A 130 2.48 3.50 1.74
CA ILE A 130 2.31 4.28 2.97
C ILE A 130 1.55 3.44 3.99
N GLU A 131 2.30 2.86 4.92
CA GLU A 131 1.83 1.85 5.88
C GLU A 131 2.00 2.31 7.33
N LYS A 132 2.78 3.37 7.55
CA LYS A 132 3.19 3.82 8.88
C LYS A 132 2.94 5.32 9.09
N PRO A 133 2.57 5.76 10.30
CA PRO A 133 2.38 7.18 10.63
C PRO A 133 3.60 8.07 10.37
N GLN A 134 4.81 7.52 10.46
CA GLN A 134 6.07 8.22 10.22
C GLN A 134 6.18 8.74 8.78
N ALA A 135 5.53 8.09 7.82
CA ALA A 135 5.51 8.57 6.44
C ALA A 135 4.84 9.95 6.29
N PHE A 136 3.96 10.34 7.21
CA PHE A 136 3.29 11.65 7.17
C PHE A 136 4.20 12.79 7.58
N THR A 137 5.25 12.53 8.39
CA THR A 137 6.19 13.58 8.80
C THR A 137 7.24 13.86 7.72
N ASN A 138 7.50 12.90 6.83
CA ASN A 138 8.46 13.02 5.73
C ASN A 138 7.83 12.81 4.33
N ILE A 139 6.56 13.17 4.17
CA ILE A 139 5.83 12.90 2.93
C ILE A 139 6.45 13.58 1.70
N GLU A 140 7.04 14.77 1.86
CA GLU A 140 7.66 15.50 0.76
C GLU A 140 8.91 14.78 0.24
N GLY A 141 9.78 14.28 1.13
CA GLY A 141 10.97 13.52 0.74
C GLY A 141 10.63 12.17 0.08
N ILE A 142 9.48 11.57 0.44
CA ILE A 142 8.93 10.40 -0.26
C ILE A 142 8.50 10.80 -1.67
N ILE A 143 7.70 11.85 -1.79
CA ILE A 143 7.14 12.34 -3.06
C ILE A 143 8.26 12.67 -4.06
N GLU A 144 9.32 13.36 -3.63
CA GLU A 144 10.45 13.76 -4.48
C GLU A 144 11.13 12.57 -5.19
N LYS A 145 11.14 11.40 -4.55
CA LYS A 145 11.79 10.18 -5.07
C LYS A 145 10.82 9.21 -5.76
N SER A 146 9.56 9.59 -5.90
CA SER A 146 8.48 8.68 -6.32
C SER A 146 7.85 9.09 -7.63
N GLN A 147 7.25 8.12 -8.34
CA GLN A 147 6.40 8.36 -9.51
C GLN A 147 4.97 7.85 -9.28
N ALA A 148 4.78 7.04 -8.24
CA ALA A 148 3.49 6.60 -7.75
C ALA A 148 3.47 6.59 -6.21
N LEU A 149 2.29 6.45 -5.62
CA LEU A 149 2.13 6.29 -4.18
C LEU A 149 0.98 5.34 -3.90
N MET A 150 1.16 4.39 -2.98
CA MET A 150 0.11 3.47 -2.58
C MET A 150 -0.35 3.76 -1.16
N VAL A 151 -1.65 4.00 -0.98
CA VAL A 151 -2.30 4.06 0.33
C VAL A 151 -2.64 2.63 0.75
N ALA A 152 -1.78 2.03 1.59
CA ALA A 152 -1.91 0.64 2.04
C ALA A 152 -2.71 0.58 3.36
N ARG A 153 -4.03 0.57 3.23
CA ARG A 153 -4.99 0.82 4.33
C ARG A 153 -5.00 -0.24 5.42
N GLY A 154 -4.71 -1.50 5.08
CA GLY A 154 -4.62 -2.61 6.01
C GLY A 154 -3.54 -2.35 7.06
N ASP A 155 -2.27 -2.33 6.64
CA ASP A 155 -1.14 -2.03 7.54
C ASP A 155 -1.25 -0.65 8.19
N LEU A 156 -1.68 0.37 7.42
CA LEU A 156 -1.88 1.71 7.96
C LEU A 156 -2.96 1.75 9.05
N GLY A 157 -4.01 0.93 8.94
CA GLY A 157 -5.07 0.82 9.95
C GLY A 157 -4.62 0.13 11.22
N VAL A 158 -3.67 -0.81 11.12
CA VAL A 158 -3.01 -1.42 12.27
C VAL A 158 -2.14 -0.40 13.00
N GLU A 159 -1.36 0.40 12.27
CA GLU A 159 -0.36 1.30 12.85
C GLU A 159 -0.96 2.65 13.32
N LEU A 160 -1.91 3.22 12.57
CA LEU A 160 -2.54 4.51 12.89
C LEU A 160 -3.85 4.35 13.69
N GLY A 161 -4.43 3.16 13.69
CA GLY A 161 -5.79 2.89 14.14
C GLY A 161 -6.83 3.18 13.06
N VAL A 162 -7.81 2.27 12.94
CA VAL A 162 -8.82 2.26 11.86
C VAL A 162 -9.61 3.56 11.71
N TYR A 163 -9.84 4.30 12.80
CA TYR A 163 -10.64 5.53 12.77
C TYR A 163 -9.98 6.69 12.04
N ARG A 164 -8.64 6.67 11.91
CA ARG A 164 -7.87 7.74 11.26
C ARG A 164 -7.61 7.46 9.79
N VAL A 165 -7.76 6.20 9.35
CA VAL A 165 -7.49 5.77 7.97
C VAL A 165 -8.30 6.56 6.93
N PRO A 166 -9.61 6.85 7.11
CA PRO A 166 -10.37 7.60 6.11
C PRO A 166 -9.80 9.00 5.87
N PHE A 167 -9.36 9.70 6.92
CA PHE A 167 -8.71 11.00 6.80
C PHE A 167 -7.34 10.88 6.13
N ALA A 168 -6.53 9.92 6.57
CA ALA A 168 -5.21 9.65 6.03
C ALA A 168 -5.24 9.37 4.52
N GLN A 169 -6.20 8.54 4.06
CA GLN A 169 -6.41 8.28 2.63
C GLN A 169 -6.65 9.57 1.85
N LYS A 170 -7.60 10.40 2.28
CA LYS A 170 -7.93 11.66 1.58
C LYS A 170 -6.72 12.60 1.50
N LEU A 171 -5.98 12.71 2.60
CA LEU A 171 -4.77 13.53 2.66
C LEU A 171 -3.70 13.02 1.70
N LEU A 172 -3.39 11.72 1.74
CA LEU A 172 -2.36 11.10 0.90
C LEU A 172 -2.71 11.19 -0.59
N ILE A 173 -3.96 10.89 -0.95
CA ILE A 173 -4.45 11.07 -2.32
C ILE A 173 -4.25 12.53 -2.72
N THR A 174 -4.75 13.49 -1.94
CA THR A 174 -4.62 14.92 -2.28
C THR A 174 -3.16 15.34 -2.51
N ARG A 175 -2.24 14.95 -1.63
CA ARG A 175 -0.81 15.28 -1.75
C ARG A 175 -0.16 14.63 -2.97
N ALA A 176 -0.40 13.33 -3.19
CA ALA A 176 0.11 12.62 -4.35
C ALA A 176 -0.38 13.27 -5.66
N LYS A 177 -1.67 13.65 -5.71
CA LYS A 177 -2.26 14.33 -6.87
C LYS A 177 -1.68 15.71 -7.10
N GLN A 178 -1.44 16.50 -6.05
CA GLN A 178 -0.80 17.81 -6.14
C GLN A 178 0.63 17.72 -6.67
N ALA A 179 1.34 16.64 -6.34
CA ALA A 179 2.67 16.33 -6.85
C ALA A 179 2.68 15.65 -8.23
N GLY A 180 1.52 15.37 -8.82
CA GLY A 180 1.43 14.70 -10.12
C GLY A 180 1.75 13.20 -10.11
N LEU A 181 1.77 12.56 -8.94
CA LEU A 181 2.00 11.12 -8.80
C LEU A 181 0.76 10.30 -9.17
N PHE A 182 0.99 9.08 -9.66
CA PHE A 182 -0.05 8.07 -9.80
C PHE A 182 -0.38 7.48 -8.42
N VAL A 183 -1.64 7.58 -7.97
CA VAL A 183 -2.01 7.09 -6.63
C VAL A 183 -2.89 5.85 -6.68
N ILE A 184 -2.57 4.87 -5.83
CA ILE A 184 -3.29 3.60 -5.70
C ILE A 184 -3.91 3.54 -4.31
N THR A 185 -5.22 3.31 -4.23
CA THR A 185 -5.88 2.94 -2.97
C THR A 185 -5.95 1.43 -2.89
N ALA A 186 -5.34 0.84 -1.87
CA ALA A 186 -5.16 -0.61 -1.79
C ALA A 186 -5.67 -1.20 -0.48
N THR A 187 -5.86 -2.52 -0.50
CA THR A 187 -6.28 -3.42 0.59
C THR A 187 -7.71 -3.18 1.07
N GLN A 188 -8.41 -4.26 1.39
CA GLN A 188 -9.77 -4.23 1.92
C GLN A 188 -10.77 -3.45 1.06
N MET A 189 -10.66 -3.55 -0.27
CA MET A 189 -11.59 -2.86 -1.19
C MET A 189 -12.92 -3.61 -1.24
N VAL A 190 -12.87 -4.93 -1.44
CA VAL A 190 -14.03 -5.83 -1.48
C VAL A 190 -13.72 -7.14 -0.76
N GLU A 191 -13.07 -7.05 0.41
CA GLU A 191 -12.49 -8.19 1.17
C GLU A 191 -13.47 -9.34 1.42
N SER A 192 -14.75 -9.05 1.66
CA SER A 192 -15.79 -10.05 1.84
C SER A 192 -15.91 -11.00 0.66
N MET A 193 -15.47 -10.58 -0.54
CA MET A 193 -15.49 -11.39 -1.76
C MET A 193 -14.43 -12.48 -1.82
N ILE A 194 -13.51 -12.53 -0.85
CA ILE A 194 -12.66 -13.72 -0.66
C ILE A 194 -13.55 -14.96 -0.45
N GLU A 195 -14.62 -14.81 0.31
CA GLU A 195 -15.52 -15.91 0.72
C GLU A 195 -16.91 -15.82 0.10
N ASN A 196 -17.31 -14.67 -0.45
CA ASN A 196 -18.66 -14.41 -0.96
C ASN A 196 -18.66 -13.97 -2.44
N PRO A 197 -19.68 -14.30 -3.23
CA PRO A 197 -19.72 -13.94 -4.66
C PRO A 197 -20.11 -12.48 -4.93
N VAL A 198 -20.49 -11.70 -3.91
CA VAL A 198 -21.01 -10.32 -4.06
C VAL A 198 -20.48 -9.45 -2.92
N PRO A 199 -20.06 -8.21 -3.17
CA PRO A 199 -19.57 -7.32 -2.11
C PRO A 199 -20.72 -6.77 -1.27
N THR A 200 -20.38 -6.29 -0.08
CA THR A 200 -21.28 -5.55 0.79
C THR A 200 -21.53 -4.14 0.25
N ARG A 201 -22.61 -3.50 0.74
CA ARG A 201 -22.87 -2.08 0.44
C ARG A 201 -21.80 -1.14 0.99
N ALA A 202 -21.18 -1.51 2.11
CA ALA A 202 -20.11 -0.73 2.72
C ALA A 202 -18.85 -0.72 1.84
N GLU A 203 -18.46 -1.87 1.29
CA GLU A 203 -17.31 -2.00 0.38
C GLU A 203 -17.52 -1.22 -0.92
N VAL A 204 -18.71 -1.34 -1.53
CA VAL A 204 -19.04 -0.55 -2.74
C VAL A 204 -19.00 0.95 -2.45
N SER A 205 -19.48 1.37 -1.27
CA SER A 205 -19.41 2.78 -0.84
C SER A 205 -17.97 3.22 -0.62
N ASP A 206 -17.12 2.42 0.01
CA ASP A 206 -15.71 2.71 0.25
C ASP A 206 -14.95 2.90 -1.08
N LEU A 207 -15.10 1.96 -2.01
CA LEU A 207 -14.53 2.03 -3.36
C LEU A 207 -14.97 3.29 -4.11
N ALA A 208 -16.28 3.58 -4.12
CA ALA A 208 -16.80 4.77 -4.78
C ALA A 208 -16.22 6.06 -4.18
N ASN A 209 -16.06 6.13 -2.85
CA ASN A 209 -15.45 7.28 -2.20
C ASN A 209 -13.96 7.43 -2.55
N ALA A 210 -13.20 6.34 -2.68
CA ALA A 210 -11.81 6.41 -3.14
C ALA A 210 -11.69 6.99 -4.56
N VAL A 211 -12.62 6.63 -5.46
CA VAL A 211 -12.72 7.21 -6.82
C VAL A 211 -13.05 8.70 -6.78
N TRP A 212 -13.97 9.10 -5.91
CA TRP A 212 -14.35 10.51 -5.74
C TRP A 212 -13.25 11.35 -5.09
N ASP A 213 -12.47 10.76 -4.19
CA ASP A 213 -11.27 11.37 -3.61
C ASP A 213 -10.18 11.62 -4.66
N GLY A 214 -10.26 10.93 -5.81
CA GLY A 214 -9.41 11.18 -6.96
C GLY A 214 -8.30 10.16 -7.16
N THR A 215 -8.46 8.95 -6.59
CA THR A 215 -7.50 7.87 -6.79
C THR A 215 -7.34 7.51 -8.27
N ASP A 216 -6.11 7.22 -8.71
CA ASP A 216 -5.85 6.80 -10.10
C ASP A 216 -6.05 5.29 -10.28
N ALA A 217 -5.96 4.51 -9.22
CA ALA A 217 -6.30 3.09 -9.23
C ALA A 217 -6.83 2.58 -7.89
N VAL A 218 -7.66 1.56 -7.96
CA VAL A 218 -8.07 0.71 -6.83
C VAL A 218 -7.44 -0.67 -6.99
N MET A 219 -7.17 -1.36 -5.88
CA MET A 219 -6.40 -2.60 -5.90
C MET A 219 -7.00 -3.74 -5.08
N LEU A 220 -7.27 -4.85 -5.77
CA LEU A 220 -7.57 -6.16 -5.18
C LEU A 220 -6.29 -6.84 -4.68
N SER A 221 -6.36 -7.33 -3.44
CA SER A 221 -5.30 -8.06 -2.75
C SER A 221 -5.65 -9.56 -2.67
N GLY A 222 -6.09 -10.03 -1.50
CA GLY A 222 -6.47 -11.43 -1.31
C GLY A 222 -7.69 -11.85 -2.13
N GLU A 223 -8.55 -10.89 -2.47
CA GLU A 223 -9.78 -11.06 -3.25
C GLU A 223 -9.48 -11.69 -4.62
N ALA A 224 -8.49 -11.16 -5.34
CA ALA A 224 -8.05 -11.67 -6.64
C ALA A 224 -6.98 -12.76 -6.55
N ALA A 225 -6.09 -12.69 -5.56
CA ALA A 225 -4.94 -13.60 -5.49
C ALA A 225 -5.33 -15.02 -5.02
N SER A 226 -6.18 -15.11 -3.99
CA SER A 226 -6.48 -16.37 -3.30
C SER A 226 -7.96 -16.56 -2.96
N GLY A 227 -8.82 -15.61 -3.33
CA GLY A 227 -10.26 -15.67 -3.07
C GLY A 227 -10.95 -16.77 -3.87
N LYS A 228 -12.15 -17.14 -3.42
CA LYS A 228 -13.02 -18.11 -4.12
C LYS A 228 -13.63 -17.53 -5.40
N TYR A 229 -13.69 -16.21 -5.51
CA TYR A 229 -14.38 -15.47 -6.58
C TYR A 229 -13.47 -14.39 -7.21
N PRO A 230 -12.28 -14.74 -7.72
CA PRO A 230 -11.30 -13.75 -8.19
C PRO A 230 -11.78 -12.97 -9.41
N LEU A 231 -12.51 -13.62 -10.32
CA LEU A 231 -13.06 -12.97 -11.52
C LEU A 231 -14.20 -12.03 -11.15
N GLU A 232 -15.11 -12.48 -10.29
CA GLU A 232 -16.24 -11.69 -9.82
C GLU A 232 -15.78 -10.48 -8.99
N ALA A 233 -14.71 -10.62 -8.21
CA ALA A 233 -14.10 -9.51 -7.48
C ALA A 233 -13.61 -8.41 -8.44
N VAL A 234 -12.92 -8.79 -9.53
CA VAL A 234 -12.53 -7.84 -10.59
C VAL A 234 -13.75 -7.19 -11.23
N MET A 235 -14.77 -7.99 -11.59
CA MET A 235 -16.00 -7.47 -12.20
C MET A 235 -16.73 -6.48 -11.28
N ALA A 236 -16.79 -6.79 -9.98
CA ALA A 236 -17.42 -5.95 -8.97
C ALA A 236 -16.66 -4.63 -8.80
N GLU A 237 -15.33 -4.70 -8.65
CA GLU A 237 -14.49 -3.51 -8.52
C GLU A 237 -14.58 -2.63 -9.79
N ALA A 238 -14.42 -3.20 -10.97
CA ALA A 238 -14.54 -2.48 -12.25
C ALA A 238 -15.93 -1.87 -12.47
N SER A 239 -17.01 -2.54 -12.03
CA SER A 239 -18.37 -2.01 -12.16
C SER A 239 -18.63 -0.87 -11.18
N ALA A 240 -18.15 -0.99 -9.93
CA ALA A 240 -18.26 0.06 -8.94
C ALA A 240 -17.45 1.31 -9.35
N VAL A 241 -16.25 1.13 -9.91
CA VAL A 241 -15.45 2.23 -10.47
C VAL A 241 -16.21 2.97 -11.58
N ARG A 242 -16.71 2.24 -12.58
CA ARG A 242 -17.48 2.84 -13.70
C ARG A 242 -18.70 3.61 -13.24
N GLU A 243 -19.44 3.06 -12.27
CA GLU A 243 -20.60 3.73 -11.68
C GLU A 243 -20.18 5.03 -10.97
N ALA A 244 -19.16 4.95 -10.11
CA ALA A 244 -18.65 6.10 -9.35
C ALA A 244 -18.16 7.24 -10.27
N GLU A 245 -17.50 6.90 -11.38
CA GLU A 245 -17.09 7.86 -12.41
C GLU A 245 -18.27 8.52 -13.11
N SER A 246 -19.30 7.74 -13.47
CA SER A 246 -20.47 8.24 -14.21
C SER A 246 -21.22 9.35 -13.47
N VAL A 247 -21.27 9.29 -12.13
CA VAL A 247 -21.97 10.25 -11.28
C VAL A 247 -21.07 11.34 -10.71
N LYS A 248 -19.75 11.28 -10.92
CA LYS A 248 -18.76 12.21 -10.33
C LYS A 248 -19.07 13.68 -10.62
N HIS A 249 -19.55 13.99 -11.82
CA HIS A 249 -19.93 15.34 -12.22
C HIS A 249 -21.14 15.89 -11.43
N ARG A 250 -22.01 15.01 -10.90
CA ARG A 250 -23.20 15.38 -10.11
C ARG A 250 -22.86 15.68 -8.65
N LEU A 251 -21.81 15.03 -8.13
CA LEU A 251 -21.31 15.24 -6.78
C LEU A 251 -20.47 16.52 -6.68
N ARG A 252 -19.93 17.01 -7.80
CA ARG A 252 -19.33 18.34 -7.88
C ARG A 252 -20.42 19.44 -7.86
N ARG A 253 -20.91 19.83 -6.68
CA ARG A 253 -21.50 21.16 -6.46
C ARG A 253 -21.25 21.73 -5.05
N ALA A 254 -20.86 23.02 -5.03
CA ALA A 254 -20.87 24.01 -3.94
C ALA A 254 -19.65 24.18 -3.01
N CYS A 255 -18.42 24.11 -3.54
CA CYS A 255 -17.32 24.90 -2.94
C CYS A 255 -16.83 25.88 -4.01
N PRO A 256 -16.84 27.21 -3.78
CA PRO A 256 -16.24 28.16 -4.71
C PRO A 256 -14.81 27.73 -5.01
N PRO A 257 -14.28 27.96 -6.24
CA PRO A 257 -12.85 27.88 -6.43
C PRO A 257 -12.21 28.78 -5.37
N VAL A 258 -11.32 28.21 -4.56
CA VAL A 258 -10.48 29.03 -3.71
C VAL A 258 -9.61 29.82 -4.66
N GLU A 259 -10.00 31.05 -4.95
CA GLU A 259 -9.15 32.08 -5.54
C GLU A 259 -8.07 32.42 -4.52
N ASN A 260 -7.12 31.51 -4.31
CA ASN A 260 -5.84 31.83 -3.72
C ASN A 260 -4.81 30.88 -4.30
N ALA A 261 -3.86 31.52 -4.98
CA ALA A 261 -2.75 30.98 -5.73
C ALA A 261 -2.34 29.57 -5.29
N LEU A 262 -2.57 28.59 -6.17
CA LEU A 262 -1.69 27.45 -6.28
C LEU A 262 -0.30 28.03 -6.56
N VAL A 263 0.51 28.16 -5.51
CA VAL A 263 1.96 28.15 -5.68
C VAL A 263 2.24 26.78 -6.27
N VAL A 264 2.34 26.73 -7.60
CA VAL A 264 2.80 25.55 -8.31
C VAL A 264 4.16 25.24 -7.70
N PRO A 265 4.32 24.12 -6.96
CA PRO A 265 5.63 23.75 -6.45
C PRO A 265 6.59 23.70 -7.65
N PRO A 266 7.88 24.07 -7.48
CA PRO A 266 8.85 23.92 -8.56
C PRO A 266 8.70 22.53 -9.17
N ARG A 267 8.46 22.49 -10.48
CA ARG A 267 8.05 21.30 -11.23
C ARG A 267 9.02 20.14 -10.99
N LEU A 268 8.72 19.26 -10.05
CA LEU A 268 9.41 17.97 -9.93
C LEU A 268 8.75 16.98 -10.89
N HIS A 269 9.53 16.58 -11.90
CA HIS A 269 9.32 15.39 -12.74
C HIS A 269 7.97 15.24 -13.46
N VAL A 270 7.44 16.31 -14.04
CA VAL A 270 6.17 16.28 -14.82
C VAL A 270 6.21 15.38 -16.06
N ASP A 271 7.40 15.02 -16.56
CA ASP A 271 7.58 14.15 -17.74
C ASP A 271 7.90 12.68 -17.39
N MET A 272 8.02 12.31 -16.11
CA MET A 272 8.32 10.93 -15.69
C MET A 272 7.11 10.20 -15.06
N GLY A 273 6.09 10.95 -14.63
CA GLY A 273 4.80 10.39 -14.20
C GLY A 273 4.07 9.76 -15.39
N ASN A 274 3.29 8.69 -15.18
CA ASN A 274 2.51 8.03 -16.23
C ASN A 274 1.38 8.90 -16.83
N LYS A 275 1.26 10.15 -16.40
CA LYS A 275 0.12 11.02 -16.71
C LYS A 275 0.62 12.40 -17.10
N LYS A 276 0.35 12.83 -18.34
CA LYS A 276 0.21 14.27 -18.60
C LYS A 276 -0.83 14.78 -17.60
N LEU A 277 -0.52 15.84 -16.86
CA LEU A 277 -1.43 16.41 -15.86
C LEU A 277 -2.82 16.64 -16.49
N GLU A 278 -3.74 15.70 -16.30
CA GLU A 278 -5.11 15.80 -16.82
C GLU A 278 -5.86 16.71 -15.86
N THR A 279 -5.93 18.00 -16.17
CA THR A 279 -6.58 19.01 -15.33
C THR A 279 -8.10 18.84 -15.31
N ASN A 280 -8.67 18.11 -16.27
CA ASN A 280 -10.09 17.78 -16.28
C ASN A 280 -10.37 16.45 -15.57
N ASP A 281 -10.74 16.55 -14.29
CA ASP A 281 -11.13 15.40 -13.46
C ASP A 281 -12.25 14.54 -14.03
N ALA A 282 -13.09 15.05 -14.93
CA ALA A 282 -14.18 14.32 -15.56
C ALA A 282 -13.73 13.36 -16.68
N LEU A 283 -12.51 13.52 -17.20
CA LEU A 283 -11.91 12.64 -18.20
C LEU A 283 -11.02 11.56 -17.59
N ARG A 284 -10.78 11.63 -16.27
CA ARG A 284 -9.93 10.69 -15.56
C ARG A 284 -10.66 9.37 -15.38
N LYS A 285 -10.03 8.29 -15.86
CA LYS A 285 -10.43 6.92 -15.58
C LYS A 285 -9.55 6.34 -14.47
N THR A 286 -10.17 5.78 -13.45
CA THR A 286 -9.56 5.00 -12.38
C THR A 286 -9.34 3.58 -12.89
N LYS A 287 -8.13 3.08 -12.67
CA LYS A 287 -7.69 1.75 -13.09
C LYS A 287 -8.01 0.69 -12.04
N VAL A 288 -8.15 -0.55 -12.48
CA VAL A 288 -8.27 -1.72 -11.59
C VAL A 288 -6.96 -2.49 -11.56
N VAL A 289 -6.38 -2.62 -10.37
CA VAL A 289 -5.18 -3.42 -10.12
C VAL A 289 -5.59 -4.75 -9.49
N ALA A 290 -5.17 -5.87 -10.06
CA ALA A 290 -5.43 -7.19 -9.49
C ALA A 290 -4.14 -7.90 -9.10
N SER A 291 -4.06 -8.37 -7.85
CA SER A 291 -2.95 -9.23 -7.41
C SER A 291 -3.09 -10.63 -8.02
N LEU A 292 -2.04 -11.12 -8.66
CA LEU A 292 -1.98 -12.51 -9.11
C LEU A 292 -1.59 -13.44 -7.96
N GLY A 293 -2.23 -14.60 -7.91
CA GLY A 293 -1.95 -15.63 -6.92
C GLY A 293 -2.58 -16.97 -7.32
N PRO A 294 -2.63 -17.97 -6.41
CA PRO A 294 -3.09 -19.32 -6.71
C PRO A 294 -4.47 -19.42 -7.38
N ALA A 295 -5.37 -18.47 -7.15
CA ALA A 295 -6.70 -18.43 -7.75
C ALA A 295 -6.75 -17.74 -9.13
N SER A 296 -5.71 -16.98 -9.50
CA SER A 296 -5.71 -16.07 -10.66
C SER A 296 -4.54 -16.21 -11.62
N TRP A 297 -3.51 -16.99 -11.29
CA TRP A 297 -2.27 -17.09 -12.07
C TRP A 297 -2.33 -17.98 -13.33
N SER A 298 -3.46 -18.64 -13.62
CA SER A 298 -3.54 -19.55 -14.76
C SER A 298 -3.65 -18.81 -16.10
N GLU A 299 -3.12 -19.42 -17.17
CA GLU A 299 -3.23 -18.89 -18.55
C GLU A 299 -4.70 -18.73 -19.01
N GLU A 300 -5.62 -19.47 -18.40
CA GLU A 300 -7.06 -19.33 -18.67
C GLU A 300 -7.70 -18.16 -17.91
N MET A 301 -7.24 -17.88 -16.68
CA MET A 301 -7.87 -16.88 -15.82
C MET A 301 -7.41 -15.46 -16.13
N ILE A 302 -6.13 -15.26 -16.45
CA ILE A 302 -5.57 -13.93 -16.74
C ILE A 302 -6.34 -13.21 -17.86
N PRO A 303 -6.61 -13.83 -19.03
CA PRO A 303 -7.41 -13.17 -20.07
C PRO A 303 -8.84 -12.82 -19.63
N LYS A 304 -9.46 -13.67 -18.80
CA LYS A 304 -10.82 -13.38 -18.26
C LYS A 304 -10.80 -12.17 -17.35
N MET A 305 -9.78 -12.04 -16.50
CA MET A 305 -9.62 -10.89 -15.61
C MET A 305 -9.35 -9.59 -16.37
N ILE A 306 -8.57 -9.65 -17.46
CA ILE A 306 -8.39 -8.49 -18.37
C ILE A 306 -9.74 -8.08 -18.96
N LEU A 307 -10.49 -9.03 -19.51
CA LEU A 307 -11.81 -8.76 -20.11
C LEU A 307 -12.84 -8.26 -19.08
N ALA A 308 -12.74 -8.71 -17.82
CA ALA A 308 -13.58 -8.26 -16.72
C ALA A 308 -13.28 -6.81 -16.27
N GLY A 309 -12.08 -6.30 -16.57
CA GLY A 309 -11.71 -4.92 -16.31
C GLY A 309 -10.37 -4.71 -15.62
N THR A 310 -9.53 -5.73 -15.48
CA THR A 310 -8.17 -5.54 -14.92
C THR A 310 -7.30 -4.73 -15.88
N ASP A 311 -6.76 -3.61 -15.40
CA ASP A 311 -5.80 -2.76 -16.13
C ASP A 311 -4.35 -3.15 -15.85
N ILE A 312 -4.04 -3.51 -14.61
CA ILE A 312 -2.68 -3.73 -14.11
C ILE A 312 -2.68 -5.00 -13.25
N PHE A 313 -1.69 -5.88 -13.46
CA PHE A 313 -1.45 -6.99 -12.56
C PHE A 313 -0.33 -6.68 -11.57
N ARG A 314 -0.55 -7.05 -10.31
CA ARG A 314 0.46 -6.96 -9.24
C ARG A 314 0.99 -8.36 -8.93
N LEU A 315 2.31 -8.50 -8.94
CA LEU A 315 3.02 -9.69 -8.51
C LEU A 315 3.56 -9.49 -7.09
N ASN A 316 3.48 -10.54 -6.26
CA ASN A 316 4.13 -10.57 -4.96
C ASN A 316 5.44 -11.34 -5.10
N CYS A 317 6.52 -10.77 -4.55
CA CYS A 317 7.86 -11.33 -4.58
C CYS A 317 8.23 -11.83 -3.18
#